data_AF-A0A954UYS9-F1
#
_entry.id   AF-A0A954UYS9-F1
#
_cell.length_a   1.000
_cell.length_b   1.000
_cell.length_c   1.000
_cell.angle_alpha   90.00
_cell.angle_beta   90.00
_cell.angle_gamma   90.00
#
_symmetry.space_group_name_H-M   'P 1'
#
loop_
_entity.id
_entity.type
_entity.pdbx_description
1 polymer ?
#
loop_
_entity_poly.entity_id
_entity_poly.type
_entity_poly.pdbx_seq_one_letter_code
_entity_poly.pdbx_strand_id
1 'polypeptide(L)'
;MKKRHARRLFAENLEPRLCLAASIGWDGPGFGSAALTYNISGAPTGLDTQSVQSALETAFAAWSNVADISFQPTSVAGQRDSIDIRFRNLDG
;
A
#
# COMPACT_ATOMS: atom_id res chain seq x y z
N MET A 1 13.30 60.21 -6.37
CA MET A 1 11.98 59.66 -5.94
C MET A 1 11.96 58.15 -6.21
N LYS A 2 11.93 57.30 -5.16
CA LYS A 2 11.93 55.82 -5.30
C LYS A 2 10.49 55.33 -5.53
N LYS A 3 10.21 54.76 -6.72
CA LYS A 3 8.91 54.15 -7.03
C LYS A 3 8.77 52.84 -6.24
N ARG A 4 7.79 52.77 -5.33
CA ARG A 4 7.44 51.54 -4.62
C ARG A 4 6.67 50.63 -5.58
N HIS A 5 7.26 49.50 -5.96
CA HIS A 5 6.51 48.46 -6.66
C HIS A 5 5.56 47.78 -5.69
N ALA A 6 4.27 48.13 -5.78
CA ALA A 6 3.22 47.37 -5.13
C ALA A 6 3.12 46.00 -5.83
N ARG A 7 3.51 44.92 -5.13
CA ARG A 7 3.22 43.56 -5.60
C ARG A 7 1.71 43.39 -5.59
N ARG A 8 1.11 43.16 -6.76
CA ARG A 8 -0.28 42.70 -6.85
C ARG A 8 -0.36 41.32 -6.21
N LEU A 9 -1.06 41.24 -5.08
CA LEU A 9 -1.54 39.96 -4.57
C LEU A 9 -2.72 39.58 -5.46
N PHE A 10 -2.50 38.67 -6.40
CA PHE A 10 -3.59 38.03 -7.11
C PHE A 10 -4.30 37.11 -6.12
N ALA A 11 -5.58 37.35 -5.87
CA ALA A 11 -6.45 36.36 -5.25
C ALA A 11 -6.62 35.24 -6.27
N GLU A 12 -5.72 34.26 -6.22
CA GLU A 12 -5.79 33.08 -7.06
C GLU A 12 -6.79 32.10 -6.43
N ASN A 13 -7.61 31.45 -7.25
CA ASN A 13 -8.46 30.38 -6.76
C ASN A 13 -7.55 29.25 -6.23
N LEU A 14 -7.61 28.99 -4.92
CA LEU A 14 -6.80 27.97 -4.24
C LEU A 14 -7.42 26.57 -4.32
N GLU A 15 -8.65 26.45 -4.81
CA GLU A 15 -9.38 25.18 -4.95
C GLU A 15 -8.65 24.13 -5.82
N PRO A 16 -7.96 24.47 -6.93
CA PRO A 16 -7.19 23.48 -7.69
C PRO A 16 -5.84 23.14 -7.05
N ARG A 17 -5.39 23.88 -6.03
CA ARG A 17 -4.15 23.60 -5.27
C ARG A 17 -4.39 22.71 -4.06
N LEU A 18 -5.65 22.45 -3.72
CA LEU A 18 -5.98 21.27 -2.92
C LEU A 18 -5.75 20.06 -3.81
N CYS A 19 -4.53 19.51 -3.76
CA CYS A 19 -4.16 18.19 -4.27
C CYS A 19 -4.92 17.05 -3.54
N LEU A 20 -6.22 17.23 -3.31
CA LEU A 20 -7.16 16.26 -2.75
C LEU A 20 -8.45 16.15 -3.58
N ALA A 21 -8.66 16.95 -4.64
CA ALA A 21 -9.90 16.91 -5.42
C ALA A 21 -9.96 15.81 -6.51
N ALA A 22 -8.90 15.04 -6.71
CA ALA A 22 -8.88 13.91 -7.64
C ALA A 22 -7.98 12.76 -7.19
N SER A 23 -7.73 12.62 -5.88
CA SER A 23 -7.28 11.31 -5.39
C SER A 23 -8.49 10.39 -5.45
N ILE A 24 -8.74 9.82 -6.62
CA ILE A 24 -9.23 8.46 -6.68
C ILE A 24 -8.38 7.67 -5.67
N GLY A 25 -9.02 6.95 -4.74
CA GLY A 25 -8.40 6.48 -3.50
C GLY A 25 -7.12 5.66 -3.71
N TRP A 26 -6.62 4.99 -2.67
CA TRP A 26 -5.41 4.18 -2.83
C TRP A 26 -5.48 3.13 -3.97
N ASP A 27 -6.68 2.75 -4.45
CA ASP A 27 -6.89 1.83 -5.58
C ASP A 27 -7.06 2.46 -6.98
N GLY A 28 -7.18 3.79 -7.11
CA GLY A 28 -7.65 4.41 -8.36
C GLY A 28 -9.19 4.52 -8.40
N PRO A 29 -9.85 4.42 -9.58
CA PRO A 29 -11.32 4.55 -9.79
C PRO A 29 -12.27 3.79 -8.87
N GLY A 30 -11.78 3.00 -7.92
CA GLY A 30 -12.60 2.10 -7.13
C GLY A 30 -12.89 0.86 -7.95
N PHE A 31 -11.94 -0.06 -8.08
CA PHE A 31 -12.26 -1.39 -8.61
C PHE A 31 -13.09 -2.24 -7.63
N GLY A 32 -13.35 -1.72 -6.42
CA GLY A 32 -14.48 -2.11 -5.59
C GLY A 32 -14.28 -3.39 -4.79
N SER A 33 -13.46 -4.33 -5.27
CA SER A 33 -12.94 -5.44 -4.47
C SER A 33 -11.73 -6.10 -5.14
N ALA A 34 -10.89 -6.79 -4.35
CA ALA A 34 -9.81 -7.62 -4.86
C ALA A 34 -9.76 -8.98 -4.13
N ALA A 35 -9.49 -10.04 -4.88
CA ALA A 35 -9.20 -11.37 -4.33
C ALA A 35 -7.75 -11.71 -4.61
N LEU A 36 -6.94 -11.77 -3.56
CA LEU A 36 -5.52 -12.06 -3.63
C LEU A 36 -5.23 -13.38 -2.93
N THR A 37 -4.27 -14.11 -3.47
CA THR A 37 -3.66 -15.25 -2.80
C THR A 37 -2.34 -14.84 -2.17
N TYR A 38 -1.84 -15.60 -1.20
CA TYR A 38 -0.52 -15.37 -0.64
C TYR A 38 0.24 -16.68 -0.41
N ASN A 39 1.54 -16.66 -0.69
CA ASN A 39 2.47 -17.73 -0.38
C ASN A 39 3.58 -17.18 0.52
N ILE A 40 3.76 -17.79 1.69
CA ILE A 40 4.84 -17.43 2.62
C ILE A 40 5.86 -18.57 2.56
N SER A 41 7.03 -18.31 2.00
CA SER A 41 8.09 -19.31 1.89
C SER A 41 9.19 -19.05 2.93
N GLY A 42 9.14 -19.84 4.01
CA GLY A 42 10.14 -19.84 5.07
C GLY A 42 10.00 -18.70 6.08
N ALA A 43 11.05 -18.50 6.86
CA ALA A 43 11.19 -17.44 7.85
C ALA A 43 12.65 -16.95 7.90
N PRO A 44 12.90 -15.71 8.38
CA PRO A 44 14.25 -15.26 8.67
C PRO A 44 14.96 -16.18 9.66
N THR A 45 16.28 -16.28 9.54
CA THR A 45 17.11 -17.02 10.51
C THR A 45 16.90 -16.44 11.92
N GLY A 46 16.58 -17.31 12.88
CA GLY A 46 16.33 -16.92 14.26
C GLY A 46 14.87 -16.60 14.59
N LEU A 47 13.96 -16.68 13.60
CA LEU A 47 12.51 -16.58 13.83
C LEU A 47 11.81 -17.90 13.54
N ASP A 48 10.78 -18.17 14.32
CA ASP A 48 9.88 -19.29 14.13
C ASP A 48 8.91 -19.03 12.97
N THR A 49 8.72 -20.02 12.10
CA THR A 49 7.89 -19.91 10.90
C THR A 49 6.43 -19.64 11.22
N GLN A 50 5.89 -20.29 12.26
CA GLN A 50 4.49 -20.10 12.65
C GLN A 50 4.26 -18.68 13.16
N SER A 51 5.19 -18.14 13.94
CA SER A 51 5.14 -16.77 14.43
C SER A 51 5.16 -15.73 13.30
N VAL A 52 6.01 -15.95 12.29
CA VAL A 52 6.06 -15.10 11.08
C VAL A 52 4.76 -15.20 10.29
N GLN A 53 4.22 -16.40 10.11
CA GLN A 53 2.96 -16.61 9.42
C GLN A 53 1.80 -15.88 10.12
N SER A 54 1.66 -16.02 11.44
CA SER A 54 0.61 -15.34 12.19
C SER A 54 0.76 -13.81 12.15
N ALA A 55 1.99 -13.29 12.14
CA ALA A 55 2.23 -11.85 12.00
C ALA A 55 1.78 -11.33 10.63
N LEU A 56 2.08 -12.07 9.56
CA LEU A 56 1.65 -11.72 8.20
C LEU A 56 0.13 -11.82 8.04
N GLU A 57 -0.50 -12.86 8.60
CA GLU A 57 -1.96 -13.01 8.61
C GLU A 57 -2.65 -11.87 9.38
N THR A 58 -2.05 -11.41 10.48
CA THR A 58 -2.53 -10.23 11.23
C THR A 58 -2.45 -8.96 10.37
N ALA A 59 -1.37 -8.79 9.61
CA ALA A 59 -1.23 -7.66 8.69
C ALA A 59 -2.29 -7.72 7.57
N PHE A 60 -2.50 -8.88 6.95
CA PHE A 60 -3.54 -9.07 5.94
C PHE A 60 -4.94 -8.74 6.49
N ALA A 61 -5.26 -9.22 7.69
CA ALA A 61 -6.53 -8.90 8.34
C ALA A 61 -6.71 -7.39 8.58
N ALA A 62 -5.65 -6.67 8.97
CA ALA A 62 -5.70 -5.22 9.14
C ALA A 62 -6.03 -4.48 7.84
N TRP A 63 -5.48 -4.94 6.70
CA TRP A 63 -5.79 -4.38 5.38
C TRP A 63 -7.21 -4.70 4.93
N SER A 64 -7.66 -5.95 5.09
CA SER A 64 -9.03 -6.37 4.77
C SER A 64 -10.10 -5.64 5.58
N ASN A 65 -9.74 -5.05 6.73
CA ASN A 65 -10.69 -4.28 7.54
C ASN A 65 -10.97 -2.88 6.97
N VAL A 66 -10.06 -2.33 6.16
CA VAL A 66 -10.16 -0.96 5.64
C VAL A 66 -10.35 -0.89 4.12
N ALA A 67 -10.18 -2.03 3.44
CA ALA A 67 -10.37 -2.18 2.00
C ALA A 67 -11.09 -3.50 1.72
N ASP A 68 -11.91 -3.53 0.66
CA ASP A 68 -12.61 -4.75 0.22
C ASP A 68 -11.63 -5.70 -0.49
N ILE A 69 -10.72 -6.30 0.29
CA ILE A 69 -9.67 -7.19 -0.19
C ILE A 69 -9.75 -8.48 0.61
N SER A 70 -9.79 -9.61 -0.09
CA SER A 70 -9.70 -10.93 0.51
C SER A 70 -8.32 -11.54 0.26
N PHE A 71 -7.76 -12.17 1.29
CA PHE A 71 -6.48 -12.87 1.22
C PHE A 71 -6.70 -14.37 1.49
N GLN A 72 -6.20 -15.23 0.60
CA GLN A 72 -6.29 -16.68 0.76
C GLN A 72 -4.90 -17.33 0.67
N PRO A 73 -4.54 -18.24 1.59
CA PRO A 73 -3.26 -18.93 1.50
C PRO A 73 -3.20 -19.82 0.26
N THR A 74 -2.05 -19.89 -0.38
CA THR A 74 -1.75 -20.82 -1.48
C THR A 74 -0.38 -21.47 -1.29
N SER A 75 -0.25 -22.72 -1.70
CA SER A 75 1.03 -23.44 -1.75
C SER A 75 1.80 -23.18 -3.05
N VAL A 76 1.20 -22.48 -4.02
CA VAL A 76 1.76 -22.22 -5.34
C VAL A 76 2.17 -20.75 -5.45
N ALA A 77 3.46 -20.50 -5.60
CA ALA A 77 4.02 -19.17 -5.86
C ALA A 77 3.91 -18.80 -7.35
N GLY A 78 3.99 -17.51 -7.66
CA GLY A 78 4.06 -16.96 -9.01
C GLY A 78 2.71 -16.87 -9.73
N GLN A 79 1.60 -16.94 -9.00
CA GLN A 79 0.28 -16.73 -9.59
C GLN A 79 0.05 -15.24 -9.87
N ARG A 80 -0.83 -14.95 -10.84
CA ARG A 80 -1.12 -13.59 -11.30
C ARG A 80 -1.56 -12.65 -10.18
N ASP A 81 -2.40 -13.15 -9.29
CA ASP A 81 -2.98 -12.41 -8.17
C ASP A 81 -2.46 -13.01 -6.84
N SER A 82 -1.14 -13.20 -6.75
CA SER A 82 -0.47 -13.72 -5.55
C SER A 82 0.55 -12.74 -4.98
N ILE A 83 0.57 -12.65 -3.65
CA ILE A 83 1.64 -12.03 -2.89
C ILE A 83 2.59 -13.13 -2.40
N ASP A 84 3.76 -13.21 -3.01
CA ASP A 84 4.80 -14.17 -2.63
C ASP A 84 5.83 -13.53 -1.71
N ILE A 85 5.87 -13.97 -0.45
CA ILE A 85 6.76 -13.44 0.57
C ILE A 85 7.89 -14.44 0.80
N ARG A 86 9.13 -14.00 0.57
CA ARG A 86 10.31 -14.83 0.73
C ARG A 86 11.36 -14.12 1.56
N PHE A 87 12.03 -14.89 2.40
CA PHE A 87 13.13 -14.41 3.21
C PHE A 87 14.45 -14.91 2.63
N ARG A 88 15.41 -14.01 2.47
CA ARG A 88 16.76 -14.33 2.04
C ARG A 88 17.74 -13.61 2.94
N ASN A 89 18.80 -14.30 3.34
CA ASN A 89 19.93 -13.63 3.94
C ASN A 89 20.69 -12.92 2.81
N LEU A 90 20.93 -11.62 2.96
CA LEU A 90 21.69 -10.85 1.97
C LEU A 90 23.19 -10.90 2.27
N ASP A 91 23.54 -11.22 3.51
CA ASP A 91 24.89 -11.27 4.01
C ASP A 91 25.21 -12.75 4.31
N GLY A 92 26.13 -13.32 3.53
CA GLY A 92 26.59 -14.71 3.66
C GLY A 92 27.52 -14.92 4.83
#